data_AF-A0A9Q9F291-F1
#
_entry.id   AF-A0A9Q9F291-F1
#
_cell.length_a   1.000
_cell.length_b   1.000
_cell.length_c   1.000
_cell.angle_alpha   90.00
_cell.angle_beta   90.00
_cell.angle_gamma   90.00
#
_symmetry.space_group_name_H-M   'P 1'
#
loop_
_entity.id
_entity.type
_entity.pdbx_description
1 polymer ?
#
loop_
_entity_poly.entity_id
_entity_poly.type
_entity_poly.pdbx_seq_one_letter_code
_entity_poly.pdbx_strand_id
1 'polypeptide(L)'
;MNGQEVENFCRRMKLTPSPYITAALKTDAELSAEGLNLLFAYYNVNQPQLLNHIKVETLLIYGTFKDVNDKEKKRTEQAVTTVNTYKAPIKTIAVEGGHYVLWEDDFPWSDVRQFLTAGITKEE
;
A
#
# COMPACT_ATOMS: atom_id res chain seq x y z
N MET A 1 -19.11 -3.69 -11.60
CA MET A 1 -19.59 -2.29 -11.46
C MET A 1 -19.88 -1.64 -12.82
N ASN A 2 -20.90 -0.79 -12.90
CA ASN A 2 -21.19 0.08 -14.04
C ASN A 2 -20.33 1.36 -14.02
N GLY A 3 -20.36 2.17 -15.09
CA GLY A 3 -19.52 3.38 -15.20
C GLY A 3 -19.78 4.43 -14.10
N GLN A 4 -21.04 4.61 -13.71
CA GLN A 4 -21.43 5.56 -12.66
C GLN A 4 -20.90 5.16 -11.28
N GLU A 5 -20.88 3.86 -11.00
CA GLU A 5 -20.34 3.30 -9.76
C GLU A 5 -18.83 3.51 -9.67
N VAL A 6 -18.09 3.37 -10.77
CA VAL A 6 -16.65 3.64 -10.83
C VAL A 6 -16.36 5.10 -10.56
N GLU A 7 -17.09 6.02 -11.20
CA GLU A 7 -16.93 7.47 -10.95
C GLU A 7 -17.20 7.84 -9.48
N ASN A 8 -18.27 7.30 -8.90
CA ASN A 8 -18.61 7.54 -7.50
C ASN A 8 -17.52 7.02 -6.55
N PHE A 9 -16.96 5.86 -6.85
CA PHE A 9 -15.83 5.29 -6.12
C PHE A 9 -14.59 6.20 -6.22
N CYS A 10 -14.18 6.57 -7.43
CA CYS A 10 -13.02 7.43 -7.68
C CYS A 10 -13.17 8.77 -6.96
N ARG A 11 -14.35 9.40 -7.05
CA ARG A 11 -14.63 10.67 -6.34
C ARG A 11 -14.50 10.52 -4.82
N ARG A 12 -15.04 9.44 -4.24
CA ARG A 12 -14.97 9.19 -2.80
C ARG A 12 -13.53 8.94 -2.33
N MET A 13 -12.74 8.25 -3.15
CA MET A 13 -11.35 7.90 -2.85
C MET A 13 -10.34 8.97 -3.31
N LYS A 14 -10.80 10.06 -3.95
CA LYS A 14 -9.99 11.11 -4.58
C LYS A 14 -9.03 10.63 -5.67
N LEU A 15 -9.44 9.62 -6.42
CA LEU A 15 -8.66 9.04 -7.51
C LEU A 15 -9.08 9.61 -8.86
N THR A 16 -8.14 9.67 -9.79
CA THR A 16 -8.44 9.90 -11.22
C THR A 16 -9.01 8.62 -11.83
N PRO A 17 -10.22 8.63 -12.42
CA PRO A 17 -10.76 7.46 -13.11
C PRO A 17 -9.85 7.01 -14.24
N SER A 18 -9.62 5.69 -14.34
CA SER A 18 -8.81 5.12 -15.41
C SER A 18 -9.41 3.80 -15.93
N PRO A 19 -9.06 3.38 -17.16
CA PRO A 19 -9.44 2.07 -17.67
C PRO A 19 -8.97 0.93 -16.76
N TYR A 20 -7.82 1.10 -16.11
CA TYR A 20 -7.28 0.13 -15.16
C TYR A 20 -8.16 0.01 -13.90
N ILE A 21 -8.54 1.12 -13.26
CA ILE A 21 -9.46 1.09 -12.10
C ILE A 21 -10.79 0.46 -12.50
N THR A 22 -11.30 0.79 -13.68
CA THR A 22 -12.54 0.20 -14.20
C THR A 22 -12.44 -1.31 -14.35
N ALA A 23 -11.32 -1.82 -14.87
CA ALA A 23 -11.08 -3.25 -14.99
C ALA A 23 -10.94 -3.92 -13.61
N ALA A 24 -10.13 -3.33 -12.71
CA ALA A 24 -9.91 -3.84 -11.37
C ALA A 24 -11.21 -3.95 -10.55
N LEU A 25 -12.16 -3.02 -10.73
CA LEU A 25 -13.47 -3.04 -10.05
C LEU A 25 -14.51 -3.93 -10.73
N LYS A 26 -14.20 -4.50 -11.89
CA LYS A 26 -15.07 -5.47 -12.60
C LYS A 26 -14.61 -6.90 -12.40
N THR A 27 -13.34 -7.11 -12.09
CA THR A 27 -12.77 -8.41 -11.82
C THR A 27 -12.85 -8.70 -10.33
N ASP A 28 -13.68 -9.65 -9.93
CA ASP A 28 -13.67 -10.14 -8.55
C ASP A 28 -12.32 -10.81 -8.28
N ALA A 29 -11.72 -10.51 -7.11
CA ALA A 29 -10.54 -11.23 -6.67
C ALA A 29 -10.93 -12.66 -6.30
N GLU A 30 -10.26 -13.65 -6.89
CA GLU A 30 -10.45 -15.04 -6.51
C GLU A 30 -9.92 -15.26 -5.08
N LEU A 31 -10.82 -15.61 -4.17
CA LEU A 31 -10.46 -15.98 -2.80
C LEU A 31 -10.03 -17.45 -2.78
N SER A 32 -8.72 -17.69 -2.87
CA SER A 32 -8.17 -19.03 -2.61
C SER A 32 -8.12 -19.31 -1.11
N ALA A 33 -8.11 -20.59 -0.74
CA ALA A 33 -7.94 -21.01 0.65
C ALA A 33 -6.61 -20.51 1.22
N GLU A 34 -5.56 -20.51 0.40
CA GLU A 34 -4.23 -19.98 0.73
C GLU A 34 -4.28 -18.47 0.97
N GLY A 35 -5.00 -17.72 0.14
CA GLY A 35 -5.18 -16.28 0.31
C GLY A 35 -5.95 -15.93 1.58
N LEU A 36 -6.98 -16.71 1.91
CA LEU A 36 -7.72 -16.56 3.17
C LEU A 36 -6.87 -16.90 4.39
N ASN A 37 -6.06 -17.96 4.33
CA ASN A 37 -5.15 -18.33 5.40
C ASN A 37 -4.10 -17.23 5.65
N LEU A 38 -3.56 -16.62 4.59
CA LEU A 38 -2.65 -15.49 4.70
C LEU A 38 -3.34 -14.27 5.37
N LEU A 39 -4.56 -13.96 4.93
CA LEU A 39 -5.35 -12.86 5.48
C LEU A 39 -5.62 -13.06 6.98
N PHE A 40 -6.08 -14.25 7.39
CA PHE A 40 -6.37 -14.54 8.80
C PHE A 40 -5.10 -14.65 9.66
N ALA A 41 -3.99 -15.14 9.10
CA ALA A 41 -2.70 -15.09 9.78
C ALA A 41 -2.31 -13.64 10.08
N TYR A 42 -2.48 -12.72 9.11
CA TYR A 42 -2.15 -11.30 9.27
C TYR A 42 -2.97 -10.59 10.37
N TYR A 43 -4.24 -10.98 10.56
CA TYR A 43 -5.09 -10.40 11.61
C TYR A 43 -4.74 -10.88 13.03
N ASN A 44 -4.09 -12.04 13.17
CA ASN A 44 -3.78 -12.65 14.47
C ASN A 44 -2.32 -12.46 14.91
N VAL A 45 -1.47 -11.86 14.06
CA VAL A 45 -0.06 -11.64 14.40
C VAL A 45 0.15 -10.36 15.21
N ASN A 46 1.09 -10.43 16.15
CA ASN A 46 1.60 -9.27 16.86
C ASN A 46 2.50 -8.44 15.92
N GLN A 47 1.88 -7.53 15.18
CA GLN A 47 2.56 -6.69 14.19
C GLN A 47 3.77 -5.92 14.76
N PRO A 48 3.71 -5.28 15.94
CA PRO A 48 4.88 -4.68 16.59
C PRO A 48 6.06 -5.63 16.78
N GLN A 49 5.81 -6.87 17.19
CA GLN A 49 6.88 -7.87 17.31
C GLN A 49 7.42 -8.26 15.94
N LEU A 50 6.56 -8.40 14.92
CA LEU A 50 6.97 -8.77 13.58
C LEU A 50 7.90 -7.72 12.95
N LEU A 51 7.64 -6.42 13.18
CA LEU A 51 8.52 -5.33 12.72
C LEU A 51 9.95 -5.47 13.25
N ASN A 52 10.15 -5.94 14.50
CA ASN A 52 11.49 -6.20 15.05
C ASN A 52 12.22 -7.37 14.39
N HIS A 53 11.53 -8.23 13.66
CA HIS A 53 12.10 -9.40 12.99
C HIS A 53 12.38 -9.17 11.50
N ILE A 54 12.03 -8.01 10.96
CA ILE A 54 12.35 -7.65 9.57
C ILE A 54 13.88 -7.48 9.48
N LYS A 55 14.51 -8.35 8.69
CA LYS A 55 15.96 -8.36 8.44
C LYS A 55 16.33 -7.98 7.01
N VAL A 56 15.36 -8.02 6.10
CA VAL A 56 15.53 -7.71 4.69
C VAL A 56 15.14 -6.26 4.45
N GLU A 57 15.89 -5.58 3.59
CA GLU A 57 15.50 -4.23 3.14
C GLU A 57 14.06 -4.27 2.65
N THR A 58 13.27 -3.29 3.10
CA THR A 58 11.84 -3.22 2.83
C THR A 58 11.50 -1.79 2.42
N LEU A 59 10.80 -1.64 1.29
CA LEU A 59 10.23 -0.37 0.86
C LEU A 59 8.74 -0.33 1.22
N LEU A 60 8.36 0.59 2.10
CA LEU A 60 6.98 0.84 2.49
C LEU A 60 6.49 2.14 1.86
N ILE A 61 5.58 2.03 0.89
CA ILE A 61 4.89 3.17 0.30
C ILE A 61 3.48 3.22 0.87
N TYR A 62 3.06 4.39 1.37
CA TYR A 62 1.77 4.54 2.05
C TYR A 62 1.04 5.83 1.65
N GLY A 63 -0.29 5.76 1.63
CA GLY A 63 -1.15 6.94 1.43
C GLY A 63 -1.27 7.75 2.72
N THR A 64 -1.15 9.07 2.65
CA THR A 64 -1.22 9.95 3.84
C THR A 64 -2.64 10.19 4.35
N PHE A 65 -3.66 9.84 3.56
CA PHE A 65 -5.08 10.16 3.79
C PHE A 65 -5.36 11.66 3.95
N LYS A 66 -4.43 12.53 3.55
CA LYS A 66 -4.58 13.98 3.61
C LYS A 66 -5.81 14.40 2.81
N ASP A 67 -6.70 15.14 3.47
CA ASP A 67 -7.98 15.60 2.93
C ASP A 67 -8.94 14.47 2.48
N VAL A 68 -8.56 13.19 2.59
CA VAL A 68 -9.39 12.03 2.27
C VAL A 68 -10.15 11.58 3.50
N ASN A 69 -9.45 11.41 4.63
CA ASN A 69 -10.03 10.94 5.88
C ASN A 69 -9.14 11.31 7.08
N ASP A 70 -9.58 12.26 7.90
CA ASP A 70 -8.80 12.75 9.06
C ASP A 70 -8.49 11.67 10.10
N LYS A 71 -9.40 10.72 10.28
CA LYS A 71 -9.22 9.63 11.25
C LYS A 71 -8.11 8.68 10.78
N GLU A 72 -8.14 8.31 9.50
CA GLU A 72 -7.10 7.45 8.91
C GLU A 72 -5.77 8.18 8.76
N LYS A 73 -5.77 9.48 8.49
CA LYS A 73 -4.56 10.31 8.52
C LYS A 73 -3.85 10.21 9.87
N LYS A 74 -4.57 10.48 10.97
CA LYS A 74 -4.01 10.41 12.34
C LYS A 74 -3.48 9.01 12.68
N ARG A 75 -4.22 7.96 12.29
CA ARG A 75 -3.80 6.57 12.47
C ARG A 75 -2.52 6.25 11.70
N THR A 76 -2.44 6.70 10.46
CA THR A 76 -1.28 6.50 9.59
C THR A 76 -0.06 7.23 10.13
N GLU A 77 -0.20 8.48 10.58
CA GLU A 77 0.88 9.24 11.21
C GLU A 77 1.45 8.51 12.44
N GLN A 78 0.57 7.98 13.31
CA GLN A 78 0.97 7.18 14.47
C GLN A 78 1.67 5.88 14.08
N ALA A 79 1.13 5.16 13.09
CA ALA A 79 1.70 3.91 12.61
C ALA A 79 3.09 4.10 11.99
N VAL A 80 3.26 5.11 11.13
CA VAL A 80 4.55 5.41 10.49
C VAL A 80 5.57 5.91 11.51
N THR A 81 5.16 6.74 12.47
CA THR A 81 6.03 7.12 13.59
C THR A 81 6.53 5.88 14.32
N THR A 82 5.62 4.94 14.62
CA THR A 82 5.97 3.67 15.27
C THR A 82 6.94 2.85 14.41
N VAL A 83 6.67 2.68 13.11
CA VAL A 83 7.58 2.01 12.16
C VAL A 83 8.97 2.63 12.18
N ASN A 84 9.06 3.97 12.11
CA ASN A 84 10.32 4.70 12.08
C ASN A 84 11.09 4.67 13.42
N THR A 85 10.44 4.31 14.54
CA THR A 85 11.15 4.09 15.81
C THR A 85 11.87 2.75 15.88
N TYR A 86 11.49 1.77 15.06
CA TYR A 86 12.17 0.49 15.01
C TYR A 86 13.47 0.59 14.21
N LYS A 87 14.49 -0.16 14.63
CA LYS A 87 15.78 -0.28 13.92
C LYS A 87 15.69 -1.18 12.67
N ALA A 88 14.49 -1.48 12.19
CA ALA A 88 14.29 -2.34 11.03
C ALA A 88 14.73 -1.62 9.75
N PRO A 89 15.26 -2.33 8.74
CA PRO A 89 15.70 -1.76 7.47
C PRO A 89 14.51 -1.42 6.56
N ILE A 90 13.64 -0.52 7.02
CA ILE A 90 12.41 -0.10 6.32
C ILE A 90 12.59 1.34 5.82
N LYS A 91 12.61 1.53 4.49
CA LYS A 91 12.51 2.85 3.86
C LYS A 91 11.05 3.18 3.66
N THR A 92 10.59 4.35 4.12
CA THR A 92 9.21 4.80 3.97
C THR A 92 9.09 5.89 2.90
N ILE A 93 8.03 5.85 2.09
CA ILE A 93 7.66 6.92 1.16
C ILE A 93 6.18 7.25 1.34
N ALA A 94 5.89 8.52 1.61
CA ALA A 94 4.54 9.05 1.73
C ALA A 94 4.03 9.51 0.36
N VAL A 95 2.78 9.19 0.05
CA VAL A 95 2.08 9.65 -1.15
C VAL A 95 0.77 10.32 -0.74
N GLU A 96 0.43 11.45 -1.33
CA GLU A 96 -0.87 12.10 -1.06
C GLU A 96 -1.98 11.25 -1.69
N GLY A 97 -2.74 10.54 -0.86
CA GLY A 97 -3.68 9.55 -1.36
C GLY A 97 -4.30 8.70 -0.25
N GLY A 98 -5.16 7.77 -0.66
CA GLY A 98 -5.92 6.90 0.25
C GLY A 98 -5.46 5.44 0.27
N HIS A 99 -6.40 4.53 0.59
CA HIS A 99 -6.16 3.08 0.60
C HIS A 99 -5.64 2.52 -0.73
N TYR A 100 -5.95 3.18 -1.84
CA TYR A 100 -5.56 2.78 -3.19
C TYR A 100 -4.33 3.56 -3.66
N VAL A 101 -3.37 3.77 -2.77
CA VAL A 101 -2.16 4.59 -3.02
C VAL A 101 -1.43 4.22 -4.32
N LEU A 102 -1.46 2.94 -4.71
CA LEU A 102 -0.83 2.46 -5.95
C LEU A 102 -1.55 2.92 -7.23
N TRP A 103 -2.72 3.54 -7.11
CA TRP A 103 -3.51 4.10 -8.20
C TRP A 103 -3.38 5.63 -8.29
N GLU A 104 -2.58 6.25 -7.42
CA GLU A 104 -2.30 7.68 -7.48
C GLU A 104 -1.35 7.99 -8.65
N ASP A 105 -1.58 9.11 -9.33
CA ASP A 105 -0.81 9.51 -10.51
C ASP A 105 0.66 9.81 -10.17
N ASP A 106 0.94 10.22 -8.93
CA ASP A 106 2.26 10.52 -8.39
C ASP A 106 2.91 9.33 -7.66
N PHE A 107 2.36 8.12 -7.80
CA PHE A 107 2.94 6.93 -7.18
C PHE A 107 4.40 6.72 -7.65
N PRO A 108 5.36 6.48 -6.73
CA PRO A 108 6.79 6.55 -7.02
C PRO A 108 7.31 5.25 -7.68
N TRP A 109 6.85 4.96 -8.89
CA TRP A 109 7.25 3.77 -9.66
C TRP A 109 8.76 3.72 -9.92
N SER A 110 9.44 4.86 -10.00
CA SER A 110 10.90 4.94 -10.11
C SER A 110 11.59 4.35 -8.88
N ASP A 111 11.14 4.70 -7.68
CA ASP A 111 11.70 4.17 -6.42
C ASP A 111 11.42 2.68 -6.28
N VAL A 112 10.22 2.23 -6.66
CA VAL A 112 9.88 0.80 -6.69
C VAL A 112 10.82 0.04 -7.62
N ARG A 113 11.01 0.54 -8.84
CA ARG A 113 11.91 -0.09 -9.81
C ARG A 113 13.34 -0.12 -9.28
N GLN A 114 13.84 1.00 -8.78
CA GLN A 114 15.19 1.09 -8.23
C GLN A 114 15.36 0.08 -7.10
N PHE A 115 14.44 0.04 -6.14
CA PHE A 115 14.46 -0.88 -5.00
C PHE A 115 14.49 -2.34 -5.44
N LEU A 116 13.64 -2.73 -6.39
CA LEU A 116 13.60 -4.10 -6.91
C LEU A 116 14.86 -4.49 -7.71
N THR A 117 15.51 -3.52 -8.37
CA THR A 117 16.71 -3.77 -9.18
C THR A 117 18.03 -3.59 -8.42
N ALA A 118 18.03 -2.88 -7.29
CA ALA A 118 19.23 -2.60 -6.51
C ALA A 118 19.86 -3.86 -5.91
N GLY A 119 19.07 -4.92 -5.69
CA GLY A 119 19.54 -6.25 -5.28
C GLY A 119 19.93 -7.18 -6.43
N ILE A 120 19.76 -6.77 -7.69
CA ILE A 120 20.20 -7.52 -8.87
C ILE A 120 21.59 -6.99 -9.26
N THR A 121 22.59 -7.25 -8.42
CA THR A 121 23.96 -7.29 -8.93
C THR A 121 24.00 -8.40 -9.98
N LYS A 122 24.12 -8.03 -11.26
CA LYS A 122 24.55 -8.98 -12.28
C LYS A 122 25.89 -9.52 -11.80
N GLU A 123 25.94 -10.79 -11.43
CA GLU A 123 27.20 -11.53 -11.44
C GLU A 123 27.68 -11.50 -12.91
N GLU A 124 28.77 -10.79 -13.16
CA GLU A 124 29.54 -10.87 -14.40
C GLU A 124 30.37 -12.16 -14.43
#